data_AF-A0A7V6TFA6-F1
#
_entry.id   AF-A0A7V6TFA6-F1
#
_cell.length_a   1.000
_cell.length_b   1.000
_cell.length_c   1.000
_cell.angle_alpha   90.00
_cell.angle_beta   90.00
_cell.angle_gamma   90.00
#
_symmetry.space_group_name_H-M   'P 1'
#
loop_
_entity.id
_entity.type
_entity.pdbx_description
1 polymer ?
#
loop_
_entity_poly.entity_id
_entity_poly.type
_entity_poly.pdbx_seq_one_letter_code
_entity_poly.pdbx_strand_id
1 'polypeptide(L)'
;MQNDQGLQINFENLLKLGYGVIDIRFKDYDFGQDSHKLVIVRVDADRDEFYHDMLKFYTTKELRGNEVYEVWTEILLHKVSMSKVLKRDIAIKVAALDYIETVYTKR
;
A
#
# COMPACT_ATOMS: atom_id res chain seq x y z
N MET A 1 18.96 10.48 -11.82
CA MET A 1 18.76 10.49 -10.35
C MET A 1 17.51 11.29 -10.08
N GLN A 2 16.34 10.65 -10.16
CA GLN A 2 15.07 11.31 -9.84
C GLN A 2 14.82 11.10 -8.35
N ASN A 3 14.68 12.23 -7.64
CA ASN A 3 14.43 12.32 -6.22
C ASN A 3 13.39 11.29 -5.78
N ASP A 4 13.79 10.36 -4.91
CA ASP A 4 12.88 9.63 -4.03
C ASP A 4 12.33 10.65 -3.02
N GLN A 5 11.45 11.54 -3.49
CA GLN A 5 10.60 12.33 -2.61
C GLN A 5 9.78 11.30 -1.83
N GLY A 6 10.09 11.15 -0.54
CA GLY A 6 9.41 10.23 0.36
C GLY A 6 7.91 10.35 0.14
N LEU A 7 7.27 9.22 -0.13
CA LEU A 7 5.85 9.12 -0.40
C LEU A 7 5.07 9.59 0.83
N GLN A 8 4.77 10.88 0.91
CA GLN A 8 3.95 11.46 1.98
C GLN A 8 2.48 11.37 1.58
N ILE A 9 1.85 10.25 1.94
CA ILE A 9 0.41 10.07 1.78
C ILE A 9 -0.26 10.36 3.13
N ASN A 10 -1.22 11.28 3.14
CA ASN A 10 -2.05 11.54 4.31
C ASN A 10 -3.27 10.61 4.30
N PHE A 11 -3.06 9.38 4.79
CA PHE A 11 -4.09 8.33 4.81
C PHE A 11 -5.31 8.73 5.63
N GLU A 12 -5.14 9.40 6.77
CA GLU A 12 -6.25 9.85 7.61
C GLU A 12 -7.17 10.82 6.88
N ASN A 13 -6.61 11.82 6.19
CA ASN A 13 -7.42 12.79 5.45
C ASN A 13 -8.10 12.15 4.24
N LEU A 14 -7.42 11.23 3.55
CA LEU A 14 -8.04 10.48 2.44
C LEU A 14 -9.21 9.64 2.95
N LEU A 15 -9.04 8.89 4.04
CA LEU A 15 -10.12 8.09 4.63
C LEU A 15 -11.28 8.95 5.13
N LYS A 16 -11.02 10.10 5.75
CA LYS A 16 -12.07 11.07 6.14
C LYS A 16 -12.90 11.53 4.94
N LEU A 17 -12.25 11.73 3.80
CA LEU A 17 -12.90 12.06 2.53
C LEU A 17 -13.54 10.85 1.83
N GLY A 18 -13.37 9.65 2.37
CA GLY A 18 -13.90 8.40 1.84
C GLY A 18 -13.04 7.80 0.73
N TYR A 19 -11.73 8.03 0.77
CA TYR A 19 -10.78 7.55 -0.22
C TYR A 19 -9.66 6.70 0.40
N GLY A 20 -9.21 5.68 -0.32
CA GLY A 20 -8.07 4.83 0.05
C GLY A 20 -7.10 4.66 -1.11
N VAL A 21 -5.81 4.63 -0.84
CA VAL A 21 -4.76 4.31 -1.83
C VAL A 21 -4.50 2.81 -1.83
N ILE A 22 -4.71 2.15 -2.97
CA ILE A 22 -4.50 0.72 -3.16
C ILE A 22 -3.79 0.41 -4.48
N ASP A 23 -3.40 -0.85 -4.65
CA ASP A 23 -3.01 -1.39 -5.95
C ASP A 23 -4.22 -1.66 -6.82
N ILE A 24 -4.09 -1.39 -8.11
CA ILE A 24 -5.18 -1.58 -9.06
C ILE A 24 -5.67 -3.02 -9.13
N ARG A 25 -4.82 -4.01 -8.85
CA ARG A 25 -5.19 -5.43 -9.00
C ARG A 25 -6.16 -5.92 -7.92
N PHE A 26 -6.57 -5.05 -7.00
CA PHE A 26 -7.53 -5.36 -5.95
C PHE A 26 -8.98 -5.41 -6.46
N LYS A 27 -9.31 -4.70 -7.54
CA LYS A 27 -10.63 -4.75 -8.20
C LYS A 27 -10.50 -4.24 -9.64
N ASP A 28 -11.44 -4.59 -10.52
CA ASP A 28 -11.46 -4.03 -11.87
C ASP A 28 -11.80 -2.53 -11.80
N TYR A 29 -10.80 -1.69 -12.01
CA TYR A 29 -10.91 -0.22 -12.04
C TYR A 29 -10.32 0.34 -13.33
N ASP A 30 -10.88 1.45 -13.83
CA ASP A 30 -10.27 2.24 -14.89
C ASP A 30 -9.04 3.00 -14.35
N PHE A 31 -7.93 2.96 -15.09
CA PHE A 31 -6.66 3.53 -14.64
C PHE A 31 -5.93 4.33 -15.71
N GLY A 32 -5.18 5.34 -15.26
CA GLY A 32 -4.24 6.09 -16.08
C GLY A 32 -2.98 5.28 -16.40
N GLN A 33 -2.18 5.75 -17.36
CA GLN A 33 -0.96 5.07 -17.82
C GLN A 33 0.23 5.12 -16.84
N ASP A 34 -0.02 5.36 -15.56
CA ASP A 34 1.06 5.48 -14.59
C ASP A 34 1.74 4.12 -14.33
N SER A 35 3.05 4.18 -14.13
CA SER A 35 3.96 3.03 -14.08
C SER A 35 3.79 2.18 -12.83
N HIS A 36 3.43 2.82 -11.71
CA HIS A 36 3.11 2.17 -10.46
C HIS A 36 1.60 2.15 -10.37
N LYS A 37 1.00 0.97 -10.52
CA LYS A 37 -0.46 0.79 -10.58
C LYS A 37 -1.14 1.04 -9.22
N LEU A 38 -0.98 2.24 -8.66
CA LEU A 38 -1.65 2.71 -7.46
C LEU A 38 -2.85 3.54 -7.89
N VAL A 39 -3.99 3.27 -7.28
CA VAL A 39 -5.25 3.95 -7.54
C VAL A 39 -5.86 4.45 -6.24
N ILE A 40 -6.58 5.57 -6.32
CA ILE A 40 -7.41 6.07 -5.24
C ILE A 40 -8.80 5.45 -5.41
N VAL A 41 -9.24 4.66 -4.44
CA VAL A 41 -10.58 4.04 -4.42
C VAL A 41 -11.48 4.74 -3.43
N ARG A 42 -12.79 4.67 -3.70
CA ARG A 42 -13.81 5.11 -2.75
C ARG A 42 -14.03 4.02 -1.70
N VAL A 43 -14.00 4.41 -0.43
CA VAL A 43 -14.23 3.57 0.76
C VAL A 43 -15.52 4.05 1.43
N ASP A 44 -16.61 3.34 1.14
CA ASP A 44 -17.96 3.71 1.56
C ASP A 44 -18.29 3.28 3.00
N ALA A 45 -17.64 2.23 3.53
CA ALA A 45 -17.83 1.68 4.88
C ALA A 45 -16.49 1.28 5.51
N ASP A 46 -16.44 1.21 6.85
CA ASP A 46 -15.33 0.67 7.65
C ASP A 46 -13.95 1.30 7.35
N ARG A 47 -13.97 2.62 7.15
CA ARG A 47 -12.79 3.42 6.77
C ARG A 47 -11.62 3.29 7.74
N ASP A 48 -11.92 3.21 9.03
CA ASP A 48 -10.90 3.12 10.08
C ASP A 48 -10.21 1.74 10.10
N GLU A 49 -10.90 0.71 9.61
CA GLU A 49 -10.40 -0.68 9.57
C GLU A 49 -9.82 -1.06 8.19
N PHE A 50 -10.05 -0.24 7.16
CA PHE A 50 -9.69 -0.54 5.78
C PHE A 50 -8.24 -1.04 5.59
N TYR A 51 -7.25 -0.29 6.08
CA TYR A 51 -5.85 -0.68 5.93
C TYR A 51 -5.45 -1.84 6.83
N HIS A 52 -6.09 -1.95 8.00
CA HIS A 52 -5.91 -3.08 8.90
C HIS A 52 -6.37 -4.38 8.24
N ASP A 53 -7.56 -4.37 7.65
CA ASP A 53 -8.14 -5.52 6.94
C ASP A 53 -7.34 -5.89 5.69
N MET A 54 -6.86 -4.91 4.94
CA MET A 54 -5.99 -5.15 3.79
C MET A 54 -4.69 -5.84 4.19
N LEU A 55 -4.03 -5.36 5.25
CA LEU A 55 -2.79 -5.96 5.75
C LEU A 55 -3.04 -7.37 6.29
N LYS A 56 -4.12 -7.57 7.04
CA LYS A 56 -4.54 -8.89 7.52
C LYS A 56 -4.84 -9.83 6.36
N PHE A 57 -5.52 -9.36 5.32
CA PHE A 57 -5.85 -10.15 4.14
C PHE A 57 -4.61 -10.60 3.36
N TYR A 58 -3.60 -9.73 3.22
CA TYR A 58 -2.39 -10.08 2.48
C TYR A 58 -1.37 -10.88 3.28
N THR A 59 -1.23 -10.58 4.57
CA THR A 59 -0.08 -11.04 5.38
C THR A 59 -0.48 -12.00 6.48
N THR A 60 -1.79 -12.14 6.77
CA THR A 60 -2.35 -12.88 7.91
C THR A 60 -1.89 -12.42 9.30
N LYS A 61 -1.12 -11.32 9.39
CA LYS A 61 -0.70 -10.71 10.65
C LYS A 61 -1.70 -9.66 11.11
N GLU A 62 -1.92 -9.60 12.42
CA GLU A 62 -2.66 -8.53 13.07
C GLU A 62 -1.69 -7.45 13.54
N LEU A 63 -1.84 -6.24 13.02
CA LEU A 63 -1.02 -5.07 13.34
C LEU A 63 -1.85 -4.12 14.20
N ARG A 64 -1.21 -3.48 15.19
CA ARG A 64 -1.94 -2.56 16.07
C ARG A 64 -2.29 -1.27 15.30
N GLY A 65 -3.45 -0.67 15.59
CA GLY A 65 -3.99 0.44 14.78
C GLY A 65 -3.04 1.63 14.56
N ASN A 66 -2.12 1.91 15.49
CA ASN A 66 -1.20 3.04 15.38
C ASN A 66 -0.05 2.82 14.39
N GLU A 67 0.33 1.58 14.09
CA GLU A 67 1.46 1.25 13.17
C GLU A 67 0.99 0.97 11.74
N VAL A 68 -0.32 0.77 11.51
CA VAL A 68 -0.89 0.35 10.22
C VAL A 68 -0.54 1.32 9.09
N TYR A 69 -0.65 2.63 9.31
CA TYR A 69 -0.36 3.62 8.27
C TYR A 69 1.13 3.69 7.92
N GLU A 70 2.00 3.55 8.93
CA GLU A 70 3.45 3.53 8.73
C GLU A 70 3.84 2.30 7.91
N VAL A 71 3.40 1.12 8.34
CA VAL A 71 3.67 -0.15 7.65
C VAL A 71 3.12 -0.13 6.23
N TRP A 72 1.92 0.40 6.01
CA TRP A 72 1.35 0.51 4.67
C TRP A 72 2.16 1.42 3.75
N THR A 73 2.65 2.55 4.28
CA THR A 73 3.56 3.46 3.54
C THR A 73 4.83 2.75 3.14
N GLU A 74 5.43 2.01 4.07
CA GLU A 74 6.67 1.27 3.85
C GLU A 74 6.48 0.17 2.80
N ILE A 75 5.34 -0.53 2.80
CA ILE A 75 4.99 -1.53 1.78
C ILE A 75 4.84 -0.88 0.39
N LEU A 76 4.21 0.30 0.30
CA LEU A 76 4.09 1.02 -0.97
C LEU A 76 5.46 1.46 -1.51
N LEU A 77 6.32 1.99 -0.64
CA LEU A 77 7.70 2.35 -0.99
C LEU A 77 8.51 1.12 -1.42
N HIS A 78 8.34 0.01 -0.71
CA HIS A 78 8.99 -1.27 -1.03
C HIS A 78 8.55 -1.78 -2.40
N LYS A 79 7.24 -1.75 -2.69
CA LYS A 79 6.68 -2.08 -4.02
C LYS A 79 7.34 -1.24 -5.12
N VAL A 80 7.43 0.08 -4.93
CA VAL A 80 8.03 1.01 -5.90
C VAL A 80 9.51 0.67 -6.11
N SER A 81 10.26 0.49 -5.02
CA SER A 81 11.68 0.12 -5.06
C SER A 81 11.91 -1.19 -5.80
N MET A 82 11.20 -2.25 -5.40
CA MET A 82 11.31 -3.56 -6.04
C MET A 82 10.89 -3.50 -7.52
N SER A 83 9.84 -2.74 -7.87
CA SER A 83 9.38 -2.61 -9.25
C SER A 83 10.43 -1.91 -10.14
N LYS A 84 11.12 -0.88 -9.61
CA LYS A 84 12.26 -0.23 -10.28
C LYS A 84 13.40 -1.22 -10.53
N VAL A 85 13.77 -2.03 -9.52
CA VAL A 85 14.88 -3.00 -9.62
C VAL A 85 14.56 -4.14 -10.59
N LEU A 86 13.35 -4.70 -10.51
CA LEU A 86 12.92 -5.83 -11.36
C LEU A 86 12.45 -5.40 -12.76
N LYS A 87 12.41 -4.08 -13.04
CA LYS A 87 11.91 -3.49 -14.30
C LYS A 87 10.52 -4.00 -14.70
N ARG A 88 9.67 -4.28 -13.70
CA ARG A 88 8.28 -4.75 -13.87
C ARG A 88 7.43 -4.34 -12.68
N ASP A 89 6.13 -4.16 -12.87
CA ASP A 89 5.20 -3.83 -11.79
C ASP A 89 4.87 -5.06 -10.92
N ILE A 90 5.20 -4.98 -9.64
CA ILE A 90 5.00 -6.04 -8.65
C ILE A 90 3.65 -5.83 -7.97
N ALA A 91 2.88 -6.89 -7.77
CA ALA A 91 1.61 -6.76 -7.05
C ALA A 91 1.85 -6.35 -5.58
N ILE A 92 1.02 -5.45 -5.05
CA ILE A 92 1.10 -5.05 -3.64
C ILE A 92 1.08 -6.23 -2.67
N LYS A 93 0.33 -7.31 -2.97
CA LYS A 93 0.34 -8.53 -2.15
C LYS A 93 1.73 -9.14 -2.03
N VAL A 94 2.48 -9.19 -3.13
CA VAL A 94 3.85 -9.73 -3.15
C VAL A 94 4.79 -8.80 -2.38
N ALA A 95 4.68 -7.49 -2.61
CA ALA A 95 5.47 -6.51 -1.88
C ALA A 95 5.16 -6.53 -0.37
N ALA A 96 3.90 -6.67 0.02
CA ALA A 96 3.47 -6.75 1.42
C ALA A 96 4.04 -7.99 2.11
N LEU A 97 3.94 -9.15 1.47
CA LEU A 97 4.51 -10.40 2.01
C LEU A 97 6.03 -10.31 2.13
N ASP A 98 6.71 -9.87 1.07
CA ASP A 98 8.17 -9.72 1.08
C ASP A 98 8.63 -8.72 2.14
N TYR A 99 7.95 -7.58 2.26
CA TYR A 99 8.24 -6.58 3.29
C TYR A 99 8.08 -7.13 4.70
N ILE A 100 6.96 -7.81 4.97
CA ILE A 100 6.69 -8.37 6.30
C ILE A 100 7.72 -9.43 6.69
N GLU A 101 8.07 -10.32 5.76
CA GLU A 101 9.01 -11.42 6.02
C GLU A 101 10.47 -10.95 6.11
N THR A 102 10.87 -9.96 5.29
CA THR A 102 12.30 -9.63 5.13
C THR A 102 12.74 -8.36 5.84
N VAL A 103 11.83 -7.40 6.04
CA VAL A 103 12.11 -6.07 6.63
C VAL A 103 11.43 -5.93 8.00
N TYR A 104 10.11 -6.09 8.08
CA TYR A 104 9.35 -5.85 9.31
C TYR A 104 9.74 -6.82 10.44
N THR A 105 9.94 -8.12 10.15
CA THR A 105 10.30 -9.12 11.17
C THR A 105 11.70 -8.91 11.77
N LYS A 106 12.54 -8.08 11.14
CA LYS A 106 13.88 -7.73 11.65
C LYS A 106 13.90 -6.43 12.47
N ARG A 107 12.74 -5.77 12.61
CA ARG A 107 12.55 -4.56 13.41
C ARG A 107 12.33 -4.93 14.87
#